data_AF-A0A1F2SCJ9-F1
#
_entry.id   AF-A0A1F2SCJ9-F1
#
_cell.length_a   1.000
_cell.length_b   1.000
_cell.length_c   1.000
_cell.angle_alpha   90.00
_cell.angle_beta   90.00
_cell.angle_gamma   90.00
#
_symmetry.space_group_name_H-M   'P 1'
#
loop_
_entity.id
_entity.type
_entity.pdbx_description
1 polymer ?
#
loop_
_entity_poly.entity_id
_entity_poly.type
_entity_poly.pdbx_seq_one_letter_code
_entity_poly.pdbx_strand_id
1 'polypeptide(L)'
;MKIAICSALLIAALGFASAAAPASRAVTYGEVAAVLDVLRADLLPPDLRTLSPADREAAWPGWVTRRDMEIRRRLERGDEDSVVTLLLFGVTFTKQPRYSFAAWAGGKAPPGRAEEIVAADPVVQMRARDLAAAMAAPSGNERLQFARGVIERNGLTLATAEGRQEAERFLLDALRRMLAEYEEFFRERPAGATLFRQRGLASDTSIHAAFAIERALEDLAARKYLTRGQVRRVAVVGPGLDFADKQEGLDVYPIQTIQPFAVIDSLRRLDLADPQVLRVAAYDLSPRVNRHLDAVVQAARAGRTYTLHFPRNEAQPWTPEFVSYWERIGAWIGESTAPVPPIPALPAVRMRAVRLRPDVVQAVAAEDLNVVLQRPDLTSEERFDLVIATNILIYYDVFEQSLALGNIAAILRPGGLLLTNTPLFELPAVPMRLAGETPVVYMDGGRDWIMWYERQ
;
A
#
# COMPACT_ATOMS: atom_id res chain seq x y z
N MET A 1 -3.25 67.44 17.48
CA MET A 1 -1.89 66.86 17.42
C MET A 1 -2.04 65.37 17.68
N LYS A 2 -1.82 64.52 16.67
CA LYS A 2 -2.19 63.10 16.67
C LYS A 2 -1.19 62.28 17.51
N ILE A 3 -1.69 61.53 18.49
CA ILE A 3 -0.93 60.51 19.23
C ILE A 3 -1.14 59.19 18.48
N ALA A 4 -0.06 58.64 17.90
CA ALA A 4 -0.07 57.36 17.22
C ALA A 4 0.14 56.24 18.25
N ILE A 5 -0.85 55.36 18.36
CA ILE A 5 -0.79 54.11 19.12
C ILE A 5 -0.22 53.05 18.17
N CYS A 6 1.01 52.60 18.43
CA CYS A 6 1.60 51.43 17.79
C CYS A 6 1.07 50.16 18.46
N SER A 7 0.10 49.50 17.83
CA SER A 7 -0.30 48.14 18.19
C SER A 7 0.64 47.14 17.53
N ALA A 8 1.51 46.51 18.33
CA ALA A 8 2.27 45.34 17.91
C ALA A 8 1.34 44.11 17.92
N LEU A 9 1.06 43.56 16.74
CA LEU A 9 0.39 42.28 16.58
C LEU A 9 1.40 41.16 16.82
N LEU A 10 1.28 40.49 17.97
CA LEU A 10 1.98 39.25 18.28
C LEU A 10 1.25 38.11 17.54
N ILE A 11 1.78 37.67 16.41
CA ILE A 11 1.32 36.44 15.75
C ILE A 11 1.93 35.27 16.53
N ALA A 12 1.16 34.66 17.42
CA ALA A 12 1.52 33.39 18.03
C ALA A 12 1.47 32.29 16.95
N ALA A 13 2.63 31.93 16.42
CA ALA A 13 2.78 30.69 15.66
C ALA A 13 2.61 29.51 16.63
N LEU A 14 1.38 29.01 16.75
CA LEU A 14 1.12 27.71 17.36
C LEU A 14 1.77 26.66 16.44
N GLY A 15 2.99 26.26 16.77
CA GLY A 15 3.65 25.12 16.15
C GLY A 15 2.78 23.89 16.36
N PHE A 16 2.32 23.27 15.28
CA PHE A 16 1.74 21.94 15.33
C PHE A 16 2.84 20.95 15.68
N ALA A 17 3.07 20.73 16.98
CA ALA A 17 3.77 19.54 17.41
C ALA A 17 2.89 18.35 17.04
N SER A 18 3.25 17.64 15.98
CA SER A 18 2.73 16.30 15.74
C SER A 18 3.15 15.47 16.94
N ALA A 19 2.22 15.17 17.85
CA ALA A 19 2.42 14.12 18.83
C ALA A 19 2.82 12.86 18.05
N ALA A 20 3.88 12.18 18.51
CA ALA A 20 4.21 10.86 17.98
C ALA A 20 2.98 9.96 18.14
N ALA A 21 2.68 9.12 17.15
CA ALA A 21 1.61 8.17 17.33
C ALA A 21 2.01 7.19 18.45
N PRO A 22 1.05 6.71 19.25
CA PRO A 22 1.36 5.79 20.34
C PRO A 22 1.98 4.50 19.78
N ALA A 23 3.04 4.04 20.45
CA ALA A 23 3.81 2.87 20.05
C ALA A 23 2.90 1.63 19.95
N SER A 24 3.14 0.81 18.92
CA SER A 24 2.43 -0.44 18.72
C SER A 24 2.92 -1.51 19.69
N ARG A 25 2.02 -2.38 20.14
CA ARG A 25 2.36 -3.55 20.96
C ARG A 25 1.70 -4.81 20.43
N ALA A 26 2.28 -5.96 20.78
CA ALA A 26 1.67 -7.25 20.53
C ALA A 26 0.32 -7.38 21.25
N VAL A 27 -0.62 -8.05 20.60
CA VAL A 27 -1.91 -8.43 21.21
C VAL A 27 -1.71 -9.54 22.23
N THR A 28 -2.42 -9.46 23.35
CA THR A 28 -2.39 -10.50 24.39
C THR A 28 -3.39 -11.61 24.09
N TYR A 29 -3.22 -12.77 24.72
CA TYR A 29 -4.15 -13.89 24.55
C TYR A 29 -5.57 -13.50 24.95
N GLY A 30 -5.74 -12.82 26.10
CA GLY A 30 -7.06 -12.38 26.58
C GLY A 30 -7.78 -11.45 25.60
N GLU A 31 -7.05 -10.67 24.79
CA GLU A 31 -7.63 -9.79 23.78
C GLU A 31 -8.15 -10.55 22.54
N VAL A 32 -7.66 -11.76 22.30
CA VAL A 32 -8.01 -12.57 21.12
C VAL A 32 -8.75 -13.86 21.47
N ALA A 33 -8.83 -14.24 22.74
CA ALA A 33 -9.38 -15.53 23.19
C ALA A 33 -10.77 -15.79 22.61
N ALA A 34 -11.65 -14.78 22.62
CA ALA A 34 -13.00 -14.90 22.07
C ALA A 34 -13.01 -15.14 20.54
N VAL A 35 -12.01 -14.65 19.80
CA VAL A 35 -11.85 -14.96 18.38
C VAL A 35 -11.41 -16.42 18.21
N LEU A 36 -10.43 -16.87 18.99
CA LEU A 36 -9.93 -18.25 18.96
C LEU A 36 -11.02 -19.28 19.32
N ASP A 37 -11.91 -18.94 20.25
CA ASP A 37 -12.98 -19.84 20.73
C ASP A 37 -14.12 -20.00 19.71
N VAL A 38 -14.38 -18.98 18.88
CA VAL A 38 -15.46 -18.99 17.89
C VAL A 38 -15.00 -19.58 16.55
N LEU A 39 -13.72 -19.46 16.22
CA LEU A 39 -13.18 -20.01 14.98
C LEU A 39 -13.23 -21.54 14.98
N ARG A 40 -13.57 -22.12 13.82
CA ARG A 40 -13.49 -23.57 13.66
C ARG A 40 -12.06 -24.05 13.83
N ALA A 41 -11.89 -25.24 14.41
CA ALA A 41 -10.57 -25.78 14.71
C ALA A 41 -9.66 -25.90 13.46
N ASP A 42 -10.22 -26.21 12.29
CA ASP A 42 -9.49 -26.32 11.01
C ASP A 42 -8.91 -24.98 10.51
N LEU A 43 -9.46 -23.86 10.99
CA LEU A 43 -8.97 -22.51 10.67
C LEU A 43 -7.86 -22.06 11.62
N LEU A 44 -7.73 -22.68 12.81
CA LEU A 44 -6.64 -22.36 13.73
C LEU A 44 -5.30 -22.90 13.19
N PRO A 45 -4.18 -22.17 13.42
CA PRO A 45 -2.84 -22.68 13.15
C PRO A 45 -2.59 -24.04 13.82
N PRO A 46 -1.87 -24.97 13.17
CA PRO A 46 -1.66 -26.33 13.70
C PRO A 46 -1.07 -26.36 15.12
N ASP A 47 -0.19 -25.40 15.42
CA ASP A 47 0.50 -25.26 16.71
C ASP A 47 -0.37 -24.67 17.82
N LEU A 48 -1.51 -24.07 17.50
CA LEU A 48 -2.52 -23.63 18.48
C LEU A 48 -3.72 -24.58 18.58
N ARG A 49 -4.03 -25.28 17.48
CA ARG A 49 -5.23 -26.11 17.32
C ARG A 49 -5.35 -27.20 18.38
N THR A 50 -4.25 -27.88 18.70
CA THR A 50 -4.23 -29.05 19.60
C THR A 50 -4.08 -28.68 21.07
N LEU A 51 -3.80 -27.41 21.38
CA LEU A 51 -3.58 -26.93 22.73
C LEU A 51 -4.90 -26.63 23.47
N SER A 52 -4.92 -26.87 24.78
CA SER A 52 -5.99 -26.38 25.65
C SER A 52 -5.96 -24.85 25.75
N PRO A 53 -7.06 -24.17 26.16
CA PRO A 53 -7.04 -22.71 26.32
C PRO A 53 -5.93 -22.19 27.24
N ALA A 54 -5.64 -22.88 28.35
CA ALA A 54 -4.56 -22.50 29.27
C ALA A 54 -3.17 -22.67 28.63
N ASP A 55 -2.97 -23.74 27.85
CA ASP A 55 -1.71 -23.97 27.14
C ASP A 55 -1.53 -22.96 25.99
N ARG A 56 -2.61 -22.58 25.31
CA ARG A 56 -2.58 -21.51 24.29
C ARG A 56 -2.18 -20.18 24.91
N GLU A 57 -2.77 -19.83 26.05
CA GLU A 57 -2.44 -18.59 26.78
C GLU A 57 -0.95 -18.53 27.14
N ALA A 58 -0.42 -19.62 27.68
CA ALA A 58 1.00 -19.72 28.02
C ALA A 58 1.91 -19.64 26.78
N ALA A 59 1.51 -20.25 25.66
CA ALA A 59 2.28 -20.26 24.42
C ALA A 59 2.17 -18.96 23.60
N TRP A 60 1.11 -18.17 23.81
CA TRP A 60 0.72 -17.06 22.94
C TRP A 60 1.82 -16.01 22.72
N PRO A 61 2.53 -15.49 23.73
CA PRO A 61 3.57 -14.48 23.51
C PRO A 61 4.70 -14.98 22.59
N GLY A 62 5.10 -16.25 22.77
CA GLY A 62 6.09 -16.90 21.92
C GLY A 62 5.57 -17.16 20.51
N TRP A 63 4.29 -17.53 20.39
CA TRP A 63 3.63 -17.72 19.10
C TRP A 63 3.57 -16.41 18.31
N VAL A 64 3.09 -15.32 18.91
CA VAL A 64 3.00 -14.00 18.26
C VAL A 64 4.38 -13.52 17.79
N THR A 65 5.41 -13.65 18.63
CA THR A 65 6.77 -13.23 18.27
C THR A 65 7.28 -13.99 17.04
N ARG A 66 7.11 -15.33 17.01
CA ARG A 66 7.51 -16.14 15.86
C ARG A 66 6.70 -15.80 14.60
N ARG A 67 5.38 -15.67 14.74
CA ARG A 67 4.52 -15.38 13.60
C ARG A 67 4.77 -14.00 13.01
N ASP A 68 5.06 -12.99 13.84
CA ASP A 68 5.43 -11.66 13.36
C ASP A 68 6.71 -11.69 12.53
N MET A 69 7.75 -12.40 12.99
CA MET A 69 8.97 -12.60 12.22
C MET A 69 8.71 -13.33 10.89
N GLU A 70 7.85 -14.36 10.89
CA GLU A 70 7.48 -15.08 9.66
C GLU A 70 6.74 -14.18 8.66
N ILE A 71 5.78 -13.38 9.13
CA ILE A 71 5.05 -12.43 8.29
C ILE A 71 6.02 -11.39 7.71
N ARG A 72 6.91 -10.83 8.53
CA ARG A 72 7.89 -9.83 8.07
C ARG A 72 8.89 -10.40 7.07
N ARG A 73 9.31 -11.66 7.21
CA ARG A 73 10.16 -12.33 6.20
C ARG A 73 9.50 -12.41 4.83
N ARG A 74 8.16 -12.41 4.75
CA ARG A 74 7.46 -12.37 3.45
C ARG A 74 7.66 -11.05 2.69
N LEU A 75 8.14 -9.99 3.33
CA LEU A 75 8.54 -8.75 2.65
C LEU A 75 9.72 -8.98 1.72
N GLU A 76 10.68 -9.84 2.08
CA GLU A 76 11.85 -10.12 1.25
C GLU A 76 11.42 -10.67 -0.12
N ARG A 77 10.41 -11.54 -0.12
CA ARG A 77 9.80 -12.08 -1.34
C ARG A 77 9.01 -11.01 -2.12
N GLY A 78 8.31 -10.11 -1.44
CA GLY A 78 7.61 -9.00 -2.10
C GLY A 78 8.57 -7.97 -2.72
N ASP A 79 9.74 -7.79 -2.12
CA ASP A 79 10.83 -6.98 -2.64
C ASP A 79 11.37 -7.56 -3.96
N GLU A 80 11.56 -8.88 -4.04
CA GLU A 80 11.93 -9.55 -5.30
C GLU A 80 10.87 -9.34 -6.39
N ASP A 81 9.60 -9.55 -6.06
CA ASP A 81 8.49 -9.34 -7.00
C ASP A 81 8.45 -7.88 -7.52
N SER A 82 8.82 -6.92 -6.66
CA SER A 82 8.95 -5.50 -7.04
C SER A 82 10.08 -5.27 -8.05
N VAL A 83 11.23 -5.94 -7.88
CA VAL A 83 12.35 -5.89 -8.84
C VAL A 83 11.98 -6.57 -10.16
N VAL A 84 11.22 -7.67 -10.13
CA VAL A 84 10.69 -8.31 -11.35
C VAL A 84 9.72 -7.36 -12.08
N THR A 85 8.90 -6.62 -11.35
CA THR A 85 8.00 -5.61 -11.94
C THR A 85 8.81 -4.50 -12.62
N LEU A 86 9.91 -4.04 -11.99
CA LEU A 86 10.85 -3.11 -12.62
C LEU A 86 11.50 -3.73 -13.86
N LEU A 87 11.95 -4.99 -13.80
CA LEU A 87 12.50 -5.72 -14.95
C LEU A 87 11.55 -5.69 -16.15
N LEU A 88 10.26 -5.93 -15.94
CA LEU A 88 9.27 -6.01 -17.03
C LEU A 88 8.89 -4.64 -17.59
N PHE A 89 8.76 -3.62 -16.73
CA PHE A 89 8.12 -2.35 -17.11
C PHE A 89 9.02 -1.12 -17.10
N GLY A 90 10.12 -1.13 -16.33
CA GLY A 90 11.00 0.02 -16.21
C GLY A 90 11.62 0.44 -17.55
N VAL A 91 11.85 1.73 -17.70
CA VAL A 91 12.39 2.32 -18.95
C VAL A 91 13.69 3.08 -18.71
N THR A 92 14.10 3.33 -17.46
CA THR A 92 15.29 4.12 -17.19
C THR A 92 16.60 3.34 -17.33
N PHE A 93 16.56 2.02 -17.21
CA PHE A 93 17.76 1.17 -17.26
C PHE A 93 18.00 0.52 -18.62
N THR A 94 17.05 0.58 -19.55
CA THR A 94 17.10 -0.18 -20.81
C THR A 94 16.44 0.58 -21.96
N LYS A 95 16.85 0.25 -23.19
CA LYS A 95 16.19 0.71 -24.43
C LYS A 95 15.23 -0.33 -25.02
N GLN A 96 15.15 -1.51 -24.41
CA GLN A 96 14.25 -2.56 -24.87
C GLN A 96 12.79 -2.16 -24.67
N PRO A 97 11.86 -2.61 -25.54
CA PRO A 97 10.45 -2.35 -25.34
C PRO A 97 9.98 -2.91 -23.99
N ARG A 98 8.94 -2.28 -23.41
CA ARG A 98 8.28 -2.80 -22.21
C ARG A 98 7.62 -4.13 -22.53
N TYR A 99 7.67 -5.06 -21.58
CA TYR A 99 6.90 -6.29 -21.69
C TYR A 99 5.44 -5.99 -21.35
N SER A 100 4.48 -6.50 -22.12
CA SER A 100 3.05 -6.33 -21.87
C SER A 100 2.40 -7.66 -21.50
N PHE A 101 1.69 -7.70 -20.37
CA PHE A 101 0.87 -8.86 -20.01
C PHE A 101 -0.29 -9.10 -20.99
N ALA A 102 -0.70 -8.11 -21.79
CA ALA A 102 -1.68 -8.34 -22.86
C ALA A 102 -1.12 -9.25 -23.97
N ALA A 103 0.20 -9.23 -24.20
CA ALA A 103 0.86 -10.18 -25.10
C ALA A 103 0.92 -11.61 -24.50
N TRP A 104 0.93 -11.72 -23.17
CA TRP A 104 0.84 -12.97 -22.42
C TRP A 104 -0.60 -13.53 -22.42
N ALA A 105 -1.62 -12.70 -22.16
CA ALA A 105 -3.04 -13.08 -22.17
C ALA A 105 -3.60 -13.32 -23.58
N GLY A 106 -2.95 -12.78 -24.62
CA GLY A 106 -3.34 -12.89 -26.03
C GLY A 106 -3.12 -14.25 -26.71
N GLY A 107 -2.86 -15.33 -25.94
CA GLY A 107 -3.09 -16.70 -26.43
C GLY A 107 -1.98 -17.36 -27.25
N LYS A 108 -0.70 -17.27 -26.85
CA LYS A 108 0.40 -18.01 -27.54
C LYS A 108 1.15 -19.04 -26.68
N ALA A 109 1.02 -19.03 -25.36
CA ALA A 109 1.64 -20.03 -24.51
C ALA A 109 0.67 -21.20 -24.25
N PRO A 110 1.07 -22.46 -24.46
CA PRO A 110 0.36 -23.60 -23.91
C PRO A 110 0.23 -23.44 -22.38
N PRO A 111 -0.90 -23.83 -21.76
CA PRO A 111 -1.03 -23.85 -20.30
C PRO A 111 0.15 -24.58 -19.64
N GLY A 112 0.70 -24.02 -18.56
CA GLY A 112 1.82 -24.60 -17.80
C GLY A 112 3.21 -24.50 -18.45
N ARG A 113 3.42 -23.58 -19.40
CA ARG A 113 4.75 -23.25 -19.96
C ARG A 113 4.97 -21.74 -20.16
N ALA A 114 4.06 -20.90 -19.69
CA ALA A 114 4.11 -19.47 -19.96
C ALA A 114 5.34 -18.83 -19.31
N GLU A 115 5.68 -19.24 -18.10
CA GLU A 115 6.85 -18.84 -17.35
C GLU A 115 8.17 -19.13 -18.10
N GLU A 116 8.27 -20.30 -18.73
CA GLU A 116 9.45 -20.69 -19.51
C GLU A 116 9.57 -19.85 -20.79
N ILE A 117 8.45 -19.63 -21.49
CA ILE A 117 8.40 -18.87 -22.74
C ILE A 117 8.74 -17.40 -22.49
N VAL A 118 8.13 -16.78 -21.48
CA VAL A 118 8.41 -15.36 -21.15
C VAL A 118 9.85 -15.19 -20.71
N ALA A 119 10.35 -16.06 -19.82
CA ALA A 119 11.74 -15.96 -19.39
C ALA A 119 12.73 -16.21 -20.54
N ALA A 120 12.38 -17.00 -21.56
CA ALA A 120 13.23 -17.24 -22.73
C ALA A 120 13.11 -16.16 -23.83
N ASP A 121 12.17 -15.20 -23.71
CA ASP A 121 12.00 -14.14 -24.69
C ASP A 121 13.28 -13.28 -24.82
N PRO A 122 13.84 -13.09 -26.03
CA PRO A 122 15.06 -12.30 -26.22
C PRO A 122 14.98 -10.87 -25.66
N VAL A 123 13.80 -10.24 -25.67
CA VAL A 123 13.57 -8.92 -25.07
C VAL A 123 13.73 -9.01 -23.56
N VAL A 124 13.10 -9.99 -22.91
CA VAL A 124 13.18 -10.18 -21.45
C VAL A 124 14.61 -10.51 -21.02
N GLN A 125 15.30 -11.38 -21.76
CA GLN A 125 16.71 -11.72 -21.53
C GLN A 125 17.61 -10.48 -21.61
N MET A 126 17.42 -9.65 -22.64
CA MET A 126 18.20 -8.42 -22.79
C MET A 126 17.88 -7.40 -21.68
N ARG A 127 16.61 -7.30 -21.26
CA ARG A 127 16.22 -6.45 -20.13
C ARG A 127 16.87 -6.92 -18.83
N ALA A 128 16.95 -8.22 -18.58
CA ALA A 128 17.62 -8.77 -17.40
C ALA A 128 19.10 -8.39 -17.37
N ARG A 129 19.79 -8.50 -18.51
CA ARG A 129 21.18 -8.05 -18.68
C ARG A 129 21.34 -6.54 -18.45
N ASP A 130 20.49 -5.73 -19.08
CA ASP A 130 20.54 -4.28 -18.91
C ASP A 130 20.30 -3.87 -17.46
N LEU A 131 19.35 -4.53 -16.75
CA LEU A 131 19.09 -4.29 -15.34
C LEU A 131 20.28 -4.68 -14.47
N ALA A 132 20.87 -5.86 -14.69
CA ALA A 132 22.07 -6.30 -13.96
C ALA A 132 23.25 -5.32 -14.14
N ALA A 133 23.45 -4.82 -15.37
CA ALA A 133 24.46 -3.79 -15.65
C ALA A 133 24.14 -2.45 -14.96
N ALA A 134 22.90 -1.99 -15.01
CA ALA A 134 22.48 -0.73 -14.39
C ALA A 134 22.57 -0.77 -12.86
N MET A 135 22.22 -1.91 -12.24
CA MET A 135 22.39 -2.13 -10.80
C MET A 135 23.86 -2.09 -10.39
N ALA A 136 24.83 -2.39 -11.27
CA ALA A 136 26.26 -2.29 -10.96
C ALA A 136 26.76 -0.84 -10.85
N ALA A 137 26.03 0.15 -11.39
CA ALA A 137 26.33 1.57 -11.29
C ALA A 137 25.06 2.45 -11.24
N PRO A 138 24.30 2.46 -10.13
CA PRO A 138 22.94 2.98 -10.08
C PRO A 138 22.87 4.50 -10.13
N SER A 139 24.00 5.22 -10.06
CA SER A 139 24.11 6.67 -10.31
C SER A 139 23.07 7.55 -9.60
N GLY A 140 22.69 7.20 -8.36
CA GLY A 140 21.70 7.94 -7.56
C GLY A 140 20.24 7.55 -7.81
N ASN A 141 19.96 6.62 -8.72
CA ASN A 141 18.62 6.06 -8.92
C ASN A 141 18.25 5.15 -7.75
N GLU A 142 17.32 5.61 -6.91
CA GLU A 142 16.83 4.92 -5.71
C GLU A 142 16.30 3.51 -6.02
N ARG A 143 15.65 3.31 -7.17
CA ARG A 143 15.11 2.00 -7.56
C ARG A 143 16.22 1.01 -7.90
N LEU A 144 17.24 1.44 -8.63
CA LEU A 144 18.41 0.61 -8.95
C LEU A 144 19.26 0.32 -7.71
N GLN A 145 19.39 1.27 -6.79
CA GLN A 145 20.05 1.04 -5.49
C GLN A 145 19.29 -0.01 -4.66
N PHE A 146 17.97 0.07 -4.62
CA PHE A 146 17.15 -0.92 -3.96
C PHE A 146 17.26 -2.30 -4.64
N ALA A 147 17.16 -2.35 -5.97
CA ALA A 147 17.26 -3.60 -6.72
C ALA A 147 18.63 -4.28 -6.51
N ARG A 148 19.72 -3.50 -6.51
CA ARG A 148 21.05 -3.98 -6.09
C ARG A 148 21.00 -4.60 -4.69
N GLY A 149 20.39 -3.92 -3.72
CA GLY A 149 20.27 -4.42 -2.36
C GLY A 149 19.54 -5.77 -2.28
N VAL A 150 18.53 -6.00 -3.12
CA VAL A 150 17.85 -7.32 -3.23
C VAL A 150 18.81 -8.40 -3.70
N ILE A 151 19.62 -8.10 -4.73
CA ILE A 151 20.65 -9.03 -5.25
C ILE A 151 21.71 -9.34 -4.19
N GLU A 152 22.23 -8.31 -3.51
CA GLU A 152 23.27 -8.44 -2.49
C GLU A 152 22.81 -9.25 -1.26
N ARG A 153 21.55 -9.06 -0.81
CA ARG A 153 20.97 -9.86 0.28
C ARG A 153 20.85 -11.35 -0.05
N ASN A 154 20.77 -11.69 -1.33
CA ASN A 154 20.78 -13.07 -1.83
C ASN A 154 22.21 -13.62 -2.02
N GLY A 155 23.23 -12.92 -1.51
CA GLY A 155 24.63 -13.37 -1.54
C GLY A 155 25.32 -13.18 -2.89
N LEU A 156 24.70 -12.46 -3.82
CA LEU A 156 25.23 -12.21 -5.16
C LEU A 156 25.99 -10.87 -5.20
N THR A 157 27.01 -10.78 -6.05
CA THR A 157 27.79 -9.56 -6.26
C THR A 157 27.68 -9.07 -7.70
N LEU A 158 27.58 -7.76 -7.92
CA LEU A 158 27.54 -7.16 -9.26
C LEU A 158 28.90 -6.65 -9.75
N ALA A 159 29.96 -6.83 -8.93
CA ALA A 159 31.29 -6.30 -9.22
C ALA A 159 31.98 -7.03 -10.40
N THR A 160 31.76 -8.33 -10.55
CA THR A 160 32.37 -9.16 -11.60
C THR A 160 31.41 -9.44 -12.75
N ALA A 161 31.95 -9.90 -13.88
CA ALA A 161 31.11 -10.30 -15.02
C ALA A 161 30.28 -11.53 -14.67
N GLU A 162 30.87 -12.48 -13.96
CA GLU A 162 30.25 -13.71 -13.48
C GLU A 162 29.10 -13.40 -12.51
N GLY A 163 29.32 -12.49 -11.56
CA GLY A 163 28.30 -12.10 -10.60
C GLY A 163 27.13 -11.33 -11.24
N ARG A 164 27.38 -10.54 -12.29
CA ARG A 164 26.29 -9.96 -13.11
C ARG A 164 25.49 -11.03 -13.85
N GLN A 165 26.14 -12.07 -14.39
CA GLN A 165 25.43 -13.20 -15.01
C GLN A 165 24.63 -14.01 -13.99
N GLU A 166 25.11 -14.15 -12.76
CA GLU A 166 24.34 -14.74 -11.65
C GLU A 166 23.11 -13.92 -11.30
N ALA A 167 23.25 -12.60 -11.23
CA ALA A 167 22.12 -11.70 -11.01
C ALA A 167 21.09 -11.77 -12.16
N GLU A 168 21.54 -11.87 -13.42
CA GLU A 168 20.65 -12.11 -14.57
C GLU A 168 19.83 -13.40 -14.39
N ARG A 169 20.48 -14.51 -14.01
CA ARG A 169 19.80 -15.79 -13.75
C ARG A 169 18.79 -15.67 -12.61
N PHE A 170 19.19 -15.05 -11.50
CA PHE A 170 18.32 -14.79 -10.35
C PHE A 170 17.06 -14.02 -10.74
N LEU A 171 17.19 -12.94 -11.53
CA LEU A 171 16.06 -12.14 -12.00
C LEU A 171 15.08 -12.96 -12.85
N LEU A 172 15.60 -13.81 -13.73
CA LEU A 172 14.79 -14.67 -14.59
C LEU A 172 14.11 -15.80 -13.81
N ASP A 173 14.77 -16.36 -12.81
CA ASP A 173 14.19 -17.37 -11.92
C ASP A 173 13.08 -16.76 -11.05
N ALA A 174 13.29 -15.56 -10.51
CA ALA A 174 12.26 -14.81 -9.81
C ALA A 174 11.05 -14.50 -10.71
N LEU A 175 11.29 -14.14 -11.98
CA LEU A 175 10.23 -13.94 -12.97
C LEU A 175 9.45 -15.24 -13.24
N ARG A 176 10.14 -16.37 -13.43
CA ARG A 176 9.48 -17.67 -13.63
C ARG A 176 8.58 -18.01 -12.46
N ARG A 177 9.10 -17.86 -11.24
CA ARG A 177 8.35 -18.05 -9.99
C ARG A 177 7.09 -17.18 -9.97
N MET A 178 7.24 -15.88 -10.19
CA MET A 178 6.13 -14.93 -10.13
C MET A 178 5.03 -15.27 -11.16
N LEU A 179 5.43 -15.68 -12.38
CA LEU A 179 4.47 -16.09 -13.42
C LEU A 179 3.75 -17.40 -13.09
N ALA A 180 4.44 -18.39 -12.52
CA ALA A 180 3.83 -19.64 -12.08
C ALA A 180 2.78 -19.39 -10.98
N GLU A 181 3.10 -18.54 -10.00
CA GLU A 181 2.15 -18.11 -8.95
C GLU A 181 0.92 -17.39 -9.54
N TYR A 182 1.11 -16.55 -10.57
CA TYR A 182 -0.01 -15.90 -11.26
C TYR A 182 -0.87 -16.89 -12.06
N GLU A 183 -0.26 -17.90 -12.69
CA GLU A 183 -1.02 -18.92 -13.42
C GLU A 183 -1.88 -19.77 -12.46
N GLU A 184 -1.32 -20.17 -11.32
CA GLU A 184 -2.08 -20.82 -10.24
C GLU A 184 -3.26 -19.94 -9.79
N PHE A 185 -3.02 -18.63 -9.60
CA PHE A 185 -4.07 -17.65 -9.30
C PHE A 185 -5.22 -17.64 -10.33
N PHE A 186 -4.91 -17.60 -11.63
CA PHE A 186 -5.94 -17.56 -12.68
C PHE A 186 -6.62 -18.92 -12.90
N ARG A 187 -5.93 -20.03 -12.62
CA ARG A 187 -6.44 -21.40 -12.81
C ARG A 187 -7.38 -21.82 -11.69
N GLU A 188 -7.04 -21.52 -10.44
CA GLU A 188 -7.81 -22.03 -9.29
C GLU A 188 -9.13 -21.31 -9.07
N ARG A 189 -9.34 -20.10 -9.64
CA ARG A 189 -10.50 -19.22 -9.39
C ARG A 189 -11.16 -19.41 -8.01
N PRO A 190 -10.44 -19.39 -6.87
CA PRO A 190 -11.16 -19.32 -5.62
C PRO A 190 -11.71 -17.90 -5.55
N ALA A 191 -13.03 -17.77 -5.65
CA ALA A 191 -13.69 -16.59 -5.13
C ALA A 191 -13.40 -16.58 -3.62
N GLY A 192 -12.44 -15.78 -3.15
CA GLY A 192 -12.02 -15.91 -1.75
C GLY A 192 -11.13 -14.79 -1.22
N ALA A 193 -11.42 -14.41 0.01
CA ALA A 193 -10.73 -13.38 0.78
C ALA A 193 -9.23 -13.63 1.03
N THR A 194 -8.71 -14.85 0.86
CA THR A 194 -7.37 -15.28 1.32
C THR A 194 -6.42 -15.60 0.17
N LEU A 195 -6.63 -14.94 -0.96
CA LEU A 195 -6.04 -15.27 -2.25
C LEU A 195 -4.50 -15.18 -2.29
N PHE A 196 -3.91 -14.22 -1.59
CA PHE A 196 -2.46 -13.99 -1.61
C PHE A 196 -1.74 -14.48 -0.35
N ARG A 197 -2.38 -15.38 0.42
CA ARG A 197 -1.85 -15.89 1.70
C ARG A 197 -0.46 -16.54 1.62
N GLN A 198 -0.07 -17.07 0.45
CA GLN A 198 1.23 -17.70 0.23
C GLN A 198 2.25 -16.81 -0.50
N ARG A 199 1.84 -15.64 -0.99
CA ARG A 199 2.70 -14.73 -1.77
C ARG A 199 3.55 -13.85 -0.85
N GLY A 200 4.61 -13.27 -1.43
CA GLY A 200 5.35 -12.18 -0.81
C GLY A 200 4.45 -10.97 -0.57
N LEU A 201 4.69 -10.26 0.54
CA LEU A 201 3.92 -9.05 0.88
C LEU A 201 4.40 -7.90 0.01
N ALA A 202 3.55 -7.43 -0.89
CA ALA A 202 3.89 -6.31 -1.75
C ALA A 202 3.52 -4.98 -1.09
N SER A 203 4.42 -4.01 -1.19
CA SER A 203 4.22 -2.67 -0.66
C SER A 203 3.81 -1.69 -1.75
N ASP A 204 3.00 -2.07 -2.74
CA ASP A 204 2.63 -1.17 -3.83
C ASP A 204 1.49 -0.23 -3.46
N THR A 205 1.47 0.94 -4.10
CA THR A 205 0.36 1.91 -4.02
C THR A 205 0.01 2.35 -5.43
N SER A 206 -1.25 2.70 -5.68
CA SER A 206 -1.68 3.13 -7.01
C SER A 206 -2.84 4.10 -6.95
N ILE A 207 -3.01 4.85 -8.05
CA ILE A 207 -4.16 5.75 -8.22
C ILE A 207 -5.50 4.99 -8.33
N HIS A 208 -5.49 3.71 -8.72
CA HIS A 208 -6.68 2.86 -8.76
C HIS A 208 -7.25 2.66 -7.35
N ALA A 209 -6.42 2.25 -6.39
CA ALA A 209 -6.84 2.10 -5.00
C ALA A 209 -7.34 3.44 -4.43
N ALA A 210 -6.67 4.55 -4.77
CA ALA A 210 -7.08 5.88 -4.36
C ALA A 210 -8.46 6.28 -4.91
N PHE A 211 -8.75 5.97 -6.18
CA PHE A 211 -10.06 6.20 -6.78
C PHE A 211 -11.16 5.32 -6.16
N ALA A 212 -10.86 4.07 -5.84
CA ALA A 212 -11.83 3.21 -5.18
C ALA A 212 -12.22 3.73 -3.79
N ILE A 213 -11.24 4.23 -3.04
CA ILE A 213 -11.48 4.89 -1.75
C ILE A 213 -12.30 6.17 -1.92
N GLU A 214 -11.98 7.02 -2.89
CA GLU A 214 -12.77 8.22 -3.24
C GLU A 214 -14.23 7.85 -3.48
N ARG A 215 -14.48 6.81 -4.28
CA ARG A 215 -15.83 6.33 -4.58
C ARG A 215 -16.57 5.84 -3.34
N ALA A 216 -15.87 5.14 -2.45
CA ALA A 216 -16.45 4.69 -1.18
C ALA A 216 -16.79 5.87 -0.25
N LEU A 217 -15.92 6.87 -0.16
CA LEU A 217 -16.17 8.07 0.63
C LEU A 217 -17.36 8.88 0.09
N GLU A 218 -17.52 8.96 -1.24
CA GLU A 218 -18.68 9.58 -1.88
C GLU A 218 -19.99 8.87 -1.50
N ASP A 219 -20.00 7.54 -1.54
CA ASP A 219 -21.17 6.75 -1.18
C ASP A 219 -21.50 6.86 0.32
N LEU A 220 -20.48 6.82 1.20
CA LEU A 220 -20.65 6.99 2.64
C LEU A 220 -21.20 8.37 3.00
N ALA A 221 -20.73 9.42 2.31
CA ALA A 221 -21.26 10.77 2.46
C ALA A 221 -22.71 10.85 1.99
N ALA A 222 -23.02 10.31 0.80
CA ALA A 222 -24.37 10.30 0.24
C ALA A 222 -25.37 9.55 1.13
N ARG A 223 -24.93 8.45 1.76
CA ARG A 223 -25.73 7.63 2.68
C ARG A 223 -25.68 8.10 4.13
N LYS A 224 -24.98 9.20 4.42
CA LYS A 224 -24.86 9.84 5.75
C LYS A 224 -24.20 8.96 6.83
N TYR A 225 -23.39 7.98 6.43
CA TYR A 225 -22.48 7.28 7.35
C TYR A 225 -21.34 8.20 7.80
N LEU A 226 -20.91 9.11 6.90
CA LEU A 226 -20.00 10.19 7.21
C LEU A 226 -20.68 11.53 6.90
N THR A 227 -20.52 12.49 7.80
CA THR A 227 -21.10 13.82 7.71
C THR A 227 -20.01 14.90 7.75
N ARG A 228 -20.40 16.14 7.46
CA ARG A 228 -19.48 17.27 7.35
C ARG A 228 -18.58 17.41 8.59
N GLY A 229 -17.26 17.42 8.38
CA GLY A 229 -16.25 17.60 9.44
C GLY A 229 -16.17 16.47 10.47
N GLN A 230 -16.84 15.34 10.25
CA GLN A 230 -16.92 14.24 11.22
C GLN A 230 -15.60 13.45 11.35
N VAL A 231 -14.77 13.43 10.29
CA VAL A 231 -13.52 12.67 10.22
C VAL A 231 -12.37 13.55 10.71
N ARG A 232 -11.75 13.15 11.82
CA ARG A 232 -10.62 13.83 12.48
C ARG A 232 -9.38 12.94 12.52
N ARG A 233 -9.55 11.63 12.65
CA ARG A 233 -8.44 10.66 12.76
C ARG A 233 -8.65 9.51 11.78
N VAL A 234 -7.67 9.30 10.92
CA VAL A 234 -7.66 8.22 9.93
C VAL A 234 -6.45 7.32 10.17
N ALA A 235 -6.63 6.01 10.08
CA ALA A 235 -5.54 5.07 9.94
C ALA A 235 -5.51 4.51 8.51
N VAL A 236 -4.34 4.57 7.86
CA VAL A 236 -4.09 3.93 6.57
C VAL A 236 -3.14 2.77 6.81
N VAL A 237 -3.66 1.55 6.75
CA VAL A 237 -2.88 0.32 6.89
C VAL A 237 -2.37 -0.08 5.52
N GLY A 238 -1.05 -0.20 5.39
CA GLY A 238 -0.37 -0.49 4.14
C GLY A 238 -0.51 0.64 3.13
N PRO A 239 -0.01 1.86 3.41
CA PRO A 239 -0.10 3.00 2.49
C PRO A 239 0.65 2.77 1.17
N GLY A 240 1.58 1.81 1.17
CA GLY A 240 2.36 1.39 0.03
C GLY A 240 3.34 2.45 -0.47
N LEU A 241 4.09 2.08 -1.49
CA LEU A 241 5.20 2.80 -2.09
C LEU A 241 5.25 2.45 -3.58
N ASP A 242 5.18 3.47 -4.42
CA ASP A 242 5.21 3.37 -5.87
C ASP A 242 6.65 3.10 -6.34
N PHE A 243 7.04 1.83 -6.25
CA PHE A 243 8.32 1.35 -6.72
C PHE A 243 8.30 1.12 -8.23
N ALA A 244 7.37 0.33 -8.73
CA ALA A 244 7.05 0.24 -10.14
C ALA A 244 5.64 -0.33 -10.18
N ASP A 245 4.63 0.53 -10.36
CA ASP A 245 3.22 0.12 -10.41
C ASP A 245 3.00 -1.18 -11.22
N LYS A 246 2.24 -2.12 -10.67
CA LYS A 246 2.07 -3.48 -11.24
C LYS A 246 1.25 -3.54 -12.52
N GLN A 247 0.46 -2.52 -12.84
CA GLN A 247 -0.33 -2.52 -14.06
C GLN A 247 0.53 -2.10 -15.24
N GLU A 248 1.34 -1.06 -15.06
CA GLU A 248 2.18 -0.52 -16.13
C GLU A 248 3.50 0.13 -15.71
N GLY A 249 3.70 0.42 -14.42
CA GLY A 249 4.99 0.70 -13.80
C GLY A 249 5.92 1.69 -14.49
N LEU A 250 6.01 2.92 -13.98
CA LEU A 250 6.95 3.91 -14.47
C LEU A 250 8.02 4.22 -13.42
N ASP A 251 9.28 4.14 -13.82
CA ASP A 251 10.46 4.32 -12.96
C ASP A 251 11.12 5.70 -13.13
N VAL A 252 10.36 6.67 -13.62
CA VAL A 252 10.86 7.92 -14.24
C VAL A 252 10.63 9.18 -13.39
N TYR A 253 9.92 9.02 -12.28
CA TYR A 253 9.70 10.05 -11.26
C TYR A 253 10.14 9.50 -9.89
N PRO A 254 10.42 10.34 -8.88
CA PRO A 254 10.86 9.86 -7.56
C PRO A 254 9.92 8.83 -6.95
N ILE A 255 10.45 7.93 -6.12
CA ILE A 255 9.62 7.01 -5.35
C ILE A 255 8.66 7.83 -4.48
N GLN A 256 7.42 7.37 -4.35
CA GLN A 256 6.36 8.10 -3.65
C GLN A 256 5.36 7.16 -2.99
N THR A 257 4.69 7.62 -1.94
CA THR A 257 3.45 7.03 -1.45
C THR A 257 2.27 7.94 -1.80
N ILE A 258 1.17 7.36 -2.28
CA ILE A 258 0.01 8.08 -2.80
C ILE A 258 -1.15 8.08 -1.78
N GLN A 259 -1.43 6.90 -1.21
CA GLN A 259 -2.70 6.64 -0.55
C GLN A 259 -3.02 7.59 0.63
N PRO A 260 -2.11 7.87 1.60
CA PRO A 260 -2.42 8.78 2.69
C PRO A 260 -2.85 10.17 2.21
N PHE A 261 -2.18 10.68 1.18
CA PHE A 261 -2.42 12.02 0.66
C PHE A 261 -3.69 12.06 -0.20
N ALA A 262 -3.94 11.04 -1.01
CA ALA A 262 -5.18 10.93 -1.77
C ALA A 262 -6.41 10.86 -0.86
N VAL A 263 -6.30 10.15 0.28
CA VAL A 263 -7.36 10.10 1.30
C VAL A 263 -7.63 11.49 1.89
N ILE A 264 -6.58 12.25 2.23
CA ILE A 264 -6.74 13.63 2.73
C ILE A 264 -7.41 14.51 1.67
N ASP A 265 -7.02 14.39 0.40
CA ASP A 265 -7.63 15.12 -0.72
C ASP A 265 -9.13 14.85 -0.84
N SER A 266 -9.51 13.57 -0.88
CA SER A 266 -10.91 13.13 -0.90
C SER A 266 -11.73 13.62 0.30
N LEU A 267 -11.21 13.48 1.51
CA LEU A 267 -11.89 13.93 2.73
C LEU A 267 -12.10 15.45 2.75
N ARG A 268 -11.13 16.24 2.28
CA ARG A 268 -11.24 17.70 2.17
C ARG A 268 -12.22 18.09 1.07
N ARG A 269 -12.15 17.44 -0.09
CA ARG A 269 -13.07 17.71 -1.21
C ARG A 269 -14.53 17.47 -0.85
N LEU A 270 -14.80 16.40 -0.09
CA LEU A 270 -16.14 16.02 0.35
C LEU A 270 -16.59 16.76 1.61
N ASP A 271 -15.80 17.71 2.12
CA ASP A 271 -16.02 18.42 3.38
C ASP A 271 -16.21 17.48 4.59
N LEU A 272 -15.69 16.24 4.53
CA LEU A 272 -15.82 15.23 5.59
C LEU A 272 -14.82 15.45 6.73
N ALA A 273 -13.75 16.20 6.49
CA ALA A 273 -12.73 16.50 7.48
C ALA A 273 -12.40 18.00 7.52
N ASP A 274 -12.12 18.51 8.73
CA ASP A 274 -11.52 19.83 8.90
C ASP A 274 -9.98 19.72 8.73
N PRO A 275 -9.40 20.45 7.76
CA PRO A 275 -7.95 20.50 7.52
C PRO A 275 -7.07 20.72 8.75
N GLN A 276 -7.54 21.49 9.73
CA GLN A 276 -6.73 21.89 10.89
C GLN A 276 -6.59 20.76 11.92
N VAL A 277 -7.61 19.92 12.04
CA VAL A 277 -7.68 18.87 13.06
C VAL A 277 -7.45 17.47 12.50
N LEU A 278 -7.54 17.28 11.17
CA LEU A 278 -7.32 15.99 10.54
C LEU A 278 -5.90 15.47 10.81
N ARG A 279 -5.80 14.23 11.28
CA ARG A 279 -4.55 13.49 11.48
C ARG A 279 -4.65 12.12 10.82
N VAL A 280 -3.56 11.68 10.22
CA VAL A 280 -3.46 10.39 9.53
C VAL A 280 -2.30 9.59 10.11
N ALA A 281 -2.61 8.42 10.67
CA ALA A 281 -1.60 7.41 10.99
C ALA A 281 -1.43 6.49 9.79
N ALA A 282 -0.19 6.23 9.39
CA ALA A 282 0.18 5.30 8.35
C ALA A 282 0.87 4.09 9.00
N TYR A 283 0.20 2.95 9.00
CA TYR A 283 0.68 1.73 9.62
C TYR A 283 1.20 0.76 8.56
N ASP A 284 2.48 0.41 8.61
CA ASP A 284 3.06 -0.58 7.70
C ASP A 284 4.10 -1.41 8.45
N LEU A 285 4.25 -2.68 8.06
CA LEU A 285 5.32 -3.55 8.57
C LEU A 285 6.61 -3.44 7.74
N SER A 286 6.56 -2.72 6.61
CA SER A 286 7.68 -2.49 5.70
C SER A 286 8.55 -1.33 6.16
N PRO A 287 9.82 -1.59 6.56
CA PRO A 287 10.73 -0.53 6.96
C PRO A 287 11.06 0.44 5.82
N ARG A 288 10.83 0.05 4.56
CA ARG A 288 11.04 0.92 3.40
C ARG A 288 9.94 1.98 3.31
N VAL A 289 8.68 1.56 3.47
CA VAL A 289 7.51 2.45 3.45
C VAL A 289 7.60 3.45 4.60
N ASN A 290 7.85 2.96 5.82
CA ASN A 290 7.93 3.80 7.02
C ASN A 290 9.05 4.84 6.92
N ARG A 291 10.27 4.42 6.53
CA ARG A 291 11.39 5.36 6.34
C ARG A 291 11.12 6.40 5.26
N HIS A 292 10.44 6.03 4.17
CA HIS A 292 10.06 6.99 3.12
C HIS A 292 9.15 8.08 3.67
N LEU A 293 8.08 7.67 4.36
CA LEU A 293 7.12 8.60 4.97
C LEU A 293 7.80 9.48 6.02
N ASP A 294 8.62 8.91 6.90
CA ASP A 294 9.38 9.67 7.89
C ASP A 294 10.29 10.70 7.24
N ALA A 295 11.05 10.29 6.21
CA ALA A 295 11.94 11.19 5.49
C ALA A 295 11.18 12.34 4.82
N VAL A 296 10.01 12.06 4.24
CA VAL A 296 9.13 13.06 3.62
C VAL A 296 8.58 14.03 4.66
N VAL A 297 8.14 13.54 5.83
CA VAL A 297 7.64 14.38 6.93
C VAL A 297 8.75 15.25 7.51
N GLN A 298 9.93 14.70 7.77
CA GLN A 298 11.08 15.48 8.25
C GLN A 298 11.54 16.52 7.22
N ALA A 299 11.52 16.17 5.93
CA ALA A 299 11.81 17.10 4.86
C ALA A 299 10.81 18.27 4.83
N ALA A 300 9.50 18.00 4.99
CA ALA A 300 8.47 19.02 5.05
C ALA A 300 8.62 19.95 6.27
N ARG A 301 9.00 19.42 7.44
CA ARG A 301 9.33 20.22 8.63
C ARG A 301 10.53 21.14 8.40
N ALA A 302 11.48 20.69 7.59
CA ALA A 302 12.62 21.49 7.15
C ALA A 302 12.32 22.41 5.95
N GLY A 303 11.05 22.58 5.57
CA GLY A 303 10.62 23.44 4.47
C GLY A 303 10.85 22.88 3.06
N ARG A 304 11.23 21.60 2.93
CA ARG A 304 11.35 20.94 1.63
C ARG A 304 9.99 20.43 1.14
N THR A 305 9.78 20.51 -0.17
CA THR A 305 8.51 20.12 -0.79
C THR A 305 8.47 18.63 -1.09
N TYR A 306 7.29 18.03 -0.99
CA TYR A 306 7.01 16.68 -1.50
C TYR A 306 6.07 16.79 -2.70
N THR A 307 6.46 16.18 -3.83
CA THR A 307 5.71 16.28 -5.10
C THR A 307 5.24 14.90 -5.52
N LEU A 308 3.93 14.72 -5.63
CA LEU A 308 3.32 13.51 -6.16
C LEU A 308 3.21 13.60 -7.69
N HIS A 309 3.42 12.48 -8.35
CA HIS A 309 3.30 12.29 -9.79
C HIS A 309 2.18 11.29 -10.08
N PHE A 310 1.32 11.62 -11.04
CA PHE A 310 0.17 10.80 -11.42
C PHE A 310 0.26 10.48 -12.91
N PRO A 311 0.90 9.36 -13.28
CA PRO A 311 0.91 8.94 -14.66
C PRO A 311 -0.46 8.40 -15.09
N ARG A 312 -0.81 8.63 -16.35
CA ARG A 312 -1.95 8.03 -17.04
C ARG A 312 -1.50 7.57 -18.41
N ASN A 313 -1.67 6.29 -18.69
CA ASN A 313 -1.51 5.78 -20.05
C ASN A 313 -2.81 6.02 -20.84
N GLU A 314 -2.77 6.93 -21.81
CA GLU A 314 -3.92 7.25 -22.68
C GLU A 314 -4.32 6.09 -23.61
N ALA A 315 -3.46 5.07 -23.77
CA ALA A 315 -3.82 3.85 -24.49
C ALA A 315 -4.78 2.95 -23.69
N GLN A 316 -4.92 3.15 -22.38
CA GLN A 316 -5.89 2.44 -21.55
C GLN A 316 -7.24 3.17 -21.56
N PRO A 317 -8.36 2.49 -21.86
CA PRO A 317 -9.67 3.10 -21.92
C PRO A 317 -10.30 3.27 -20.53
N TRP A 318 -9.76 4.18 -19.72
CA TRP A 318 -10.32 4.53 -18.41
C TRP A 318 -11.75 5.08 -18.54
N THR A 319 -12.60 4.78 -17.56
CA THR A 319 -13.95 5.35 -17.47
C THR A 319 -13.89 6.88 -17.34
N PRO A 320 -14.91 7.62 -17.83
CA PRO A 320 -14.95 9.08 -17.67
C PRO A 320 -14.82 9.54 -16.22
N GLU A 321 -15.36 8.78 -15.26
CA GLU A 321 -15.28 9.07 -13.83
C GLU A 321 -13.85 8.95 -13.31
N PHE A 322 -13.12 7.92 -13.73
CA PHE A 322 -11.73 7.72 -13.32
C PHE A 322 -10.79 8.73 -13.98
N VAL A 323 -11.04 9.09 -15.24
CA VAL A 323 -10.36 10.21 -15.92
C VAL A 323 -10.60 11.51 -15.16
N SER A 324 -11.85 11.81 -14.83
CA SER A 324 -12.21 12.99 -14.05
C SER A 324 -11.46 12.99 -12.72
N TYR A 325 -11.43 11.88 -11.97
CA TYR A 325 -10.64 11.77 -10.75
C TYR A 325 -9.15 12.07 -10.98
N TRP A 326 -8.53 11.46 -11.99
CA TRP A 326 -7.13 11.73 -12.34
C TRP A 326 -6.86 13.20 -12.68
N GLU A 327 -7.81 13.93 -13.27
CA GLU A 327 -7.64 15.35 -13.60
C GLU A 327 -7.64 16.27 -12.37
N ARG A 328 -8.31 15.88 -11.29
CA ARG A 328 -8.53 16.73 -10.10
C ARG A 328 -7.82 16.25 -8.83
N ILE A 329 -7.40 14.98 -8.76
CA ILE A 329 -6.67 14.47 -7.59
C ILE A 329 -5.49 15.41 -7.25
N GLY A 330 -5.43 15.77 -5.96
CA GLY A 330 -4.42 16.64 -5.38
C GLY A 330 -4.82 18.12 -5.26
N ALA A 331 -5.95 18.54 -5.85
CA ALA A 331 -6.36 19.94 -5.87
C ALA A 331 -6.74 20.52 -4.49
N TRP A 332 -7.07 19.68 -3.50
CA TRP A 332 -7.40 20.11 -2.14
C TRP A 332 -6.22 19.98 -1.17
N ILE A 333 -5.08 19.46 -1.60
CA ILE A 333 -3.89 19.21 -0.76
C ILE A 333 -2.62 19.92 -1.22
N GLY A 334 -2.61 20.45 -2.44
CA GLY A 334 -1.42 21.02 -3.04
C GLY A 334 -1.71 21.93 -4.20
N GLU A 335 -0.65 22.24 -4.94
CA GLU A 335 -0.70 23.04 -6.15
C GLU A 335 -0.17 22.20 -7.32
N SER A 336 -0.78 22.35 -8.49
CA SER A 336 -0.24 21.74 -9.71
C SER A 336 1.14 22.32 -10.00
N THR A 337 2.09 21.45 -10.35
CA THR A 337 3.46 21.83 -10.73
C THR A 337 3.83 21.14 -12.04
N ALA A 338 4.89 21.62 -12.69
CA ALA A 338 5.45 20.96 -13.85
C ALA A 338 5.80 19.50 -13.51
N PRO A 339 5.29 18.50 -14.25
CA PRO A 339 5.68 17.11 -14.09
C PRO A 339 7.09 16.87 -14.63
N VAL A 340 7.63 15.66 -14.39
CA VAL A 340 8.81 15.19 -15.10
C VAL A 340 8.61 15.30 -16.63
N PRO A 341 9.66 15.62 -17.41
CA PRO A 341 9.54 15.78 -18.85
C PRO A 341 8.97 14.52 -19.53
N PRO A 342 8.22 14.67 -20.64
CA PRO A 342 7.75 13.54 -21.42
C PRO A 342 8.90 12.62 -21.83
N ILE A 343 8.65 11.32 -21.80
CA ILE A 343 9.66 10.31 -22.12
C ILE A 343 9.37 9.80 -23.52
N PRO A 344 10.30 9.94 -24.49
CA PRO A 344 10.08 9.51 -25.86
C PRO A 344 9.66 8.04 -26.00
N ALA A 345 10.14 7.17 -25.09
CA ALA A 345 9.77 5.75 -25.06
C ALA A 345 8.32 5.49 -24.58
N LEU A 346 7.63 6.51 -24.06
CA LEU A 346 6.30 6.43 -23.46
C LEU A 346 5.36 7.53 -24.01
N PRO A 347 5.14 7.60 -25.34
CA PRO A 347 4.42 8.72 -25.96
C PRO A 347 2.95 8.81 -25.55
N ALA A 348 2.34 7.70 -25.12
CA ALA A 348 0.95 7.65 -24.65
C ALA A 348 0.80 7.99 -23.15
N VAL A 349 1.90 8.19 -22.43
CA VAL A 349 1.84 8.50 -20.99
C VAL A 349 1.74 10.00 -20.79
N ARG A 350 0.63 10.43 -20.18
CA ARG A 350 0.48 11.78 -19.63
C ARG A 350 0.88 11.78 -18.17
N MET A 351 1.55 12.84 -17.75
CA MET A 351 1.98 13.02 -16.37
C MET A 351 1.31 14.27 -15.79
N ARG A 352 0.73 14.14 -14.61
CA ARG A 352 0.41 15.27 -13.72
C ARG A 352 1.34 15.25 -12.53
N ALA A 353 1.64 16.43 -11.98
CA ALA A 353 2.36 16.53 -10.72
C ALA A 353 1.69 17.55 -9.80
N VAL A 354 1.70 17.22 -8.50
CA VAL A 354 1.11 18.05 -7.45
C VAL A 354 2.13 18.20 -6.34
N ARG A 355 2.51 19.46 -6.07
CA ARG A 355 3.35 19.82 -4.94
C ARG A 355 2.46 19.94 -3.70
N LEU A 356 2.67 19.06 -2.72
CA LEU A 356 1.87 19.04 -1.50
C LEU A 356 2.20 20.23 -0.60
N ARG A 357 1.18 20.77 0.07
CA ARG A 357 1.40 21.77 1.11
C ARG A 357 2.06 21.13 2.34
N PRO A 358 2.98 21.84 3.03
CA PRO A 358 3.67 21.29 4.20
C PRO A 358 2.72 20.85 5.33
N ASP A 359 1.59 21.54 5.54
CA ASP A 359 0.60 21.16 6.56
C ASP A 359 -0.02 19.79 6.28
N VAL A 360 -0.25 19.47 5.01
CA VAL A 360 -0.79 18.16 4.60
C VAL A 360 0.23 17.07 4.84
N VAL A 361 1.50 17.31 4.48
CA VAL A 361 2.56 16.34 4.70
C VAL A 361 2.74 16.05 6.19
N GLN A 362 2.73 17.10 7.01
CA GLN A 362 2.90 17.00 8.46
C GLN A 362 1.69 16.42 9.20
N ALA A 363 0.54 16.27 8.54
CA ALA A 363 -0.63 15.59 9.12
C ALA A 363 -0.48 14.06 9.13
N VAL A 364 0.52 13.51 8.43
CA VAL A 364 0.79 12.07 8.35
C VAL A 364 1.92 11.69 9.31
N ALA A 365 1.73 10.61 10.06
CA ALA A 365 2.75 9.97 10.88
C ALA A 365 2.84 8.48 10.52
N ALA A 366 4.04 7.99 10.20
CA ALA A 366 4.29 6.58 9.93
C ALA A 366 4.66 5.83 11.22
N GLU A 367 4.19 4.59 11.33
CA GLU A 367 4.49 3.73 12.47
C GLU A 367 4.65 2.27 12.00
N ASP A 368 5.62 1.59 12.59
CA ASP A 368 5.81 0.16 12.35
C ASP A 368 4.72 -0.64 13.06
N LEU A 369 3.93 -1.37 12.28
CA LEU A 369 2.81 -2.14 12.82
C LEU A 369 2.43 -3.30 11.90
N ASN A 370 2.38 -4.50 12.48
CA ASN A 370 1.73 -5.66 11.88
C ASN A 370 0.26 -5.72 12.31
N VAL A 371 -0.67 -5.36 11.44
CA VAL A 371 -2.11 -5.24 11.75
C VAL A 371 -2.74 -6.52 12.28
N VAL A 372 -2.17 -7.68 11.94
CA VAL A 372 -2.64 -8.98 12.40
C VAL A 372 -2.31 -9.21 13.87
N LEU A 373 -1.12 -8.79 14.31
CA LEU A 373 -0.54 -9.22 15.58
C LEU A 373 -0.29 -8.07 16.57
N GLN A 374 -0.43 -6.83 16.11
CA GLN A 374 -0.10 -5.64 16.86
C GLN A 374 -1.19 -4.58 16.72
N ARG A 375 -1.32 -3.75 17.75
CA ARG A 375 -2.13 -2.54 17.73
C ARG A 375 -1.53 -1.45 18.62
N PRO A 376 -1.76 -0.17 18.33
CA PRO A 376 -1.43 0.90 19.27
C PRO A 376 -2.33 0.84 20.51
N ASP A 377 -1.80 1.27 21.65
CA ASP A 377 -2.61 1.54 22.85
C ASP A 377 -3.23 2.94 22.75
N LEU A 378 -4.52 2.99 22.41
CA LEU A 378 -5.26 4.23 22.23
C LEU A 378 -6.23 4.47 23.38
N THR A 379 -6.23 5.68 23.92
CA THR A 379 -7.35 6.20 24.71
C THR A 379 -8.60 6.34 23.83
N SER A 380 -9.78 6.53 24.45
CA SER A 380 -11.03 6.71 23.70
C SER A 380 -11.01 7.90 22.74
N GLU A 381 -10.28 8.96 23.06
CA GLU A 381 -10.15 10.18 22.24
C GLU A 381 -9.16 10.01 21.07
N GLU A 382 -8.27 9.03 21.16
CA GLU A 382 -7.25 8.75 20.14
C GLU A 382 -7.70 7.73 19.10
N ARG A 383 -8.84 7.08 19.32
CA ARG A 383 -9.44 6.12 18.38
C ARG A 383 -9.79 6.77 17.04
N PHE A 384 -9.73 5.96 16.00
CA PHE A 384 -9.91 6.41 14.63
C PHE A 384 -11.38 6.48 14.24
N ASP A 385 -11.72 7.45 13.41
CA ASP A 385 -13.04 7.57 12.78
C ASP A 385 -13.14 6.69 11.53
N LEU A 386 -11.99 6.49 10.87
CA LEU A 386 -11.84 5.78 9.62
C LEU A 386 -10.54 4.97 9.61
N VAL A 387 -10.60 3.71 9.23
CA VAL A 387 -9.45 2.85 8.93
C VAL A 387 -9.56 2.42 7.46
N ILE A 388 -8.45 2.45 6.74
CA ILE A 388 -8.35 2.04 5.34
C ILE A 388 -7.34 0.90 5.25
N ALA A 389 -7.73 -0.22 4.66
CA ALA A 389 -6.89 -1.42 4.50
C ALA A 389 -7.18 -2.11 3.15
N THR A 390 -6.92 -1.42 2.05
CA THR A 390 -7.12 -1.93 0.68
C THR A 390 -5.90 -2.70 0.20
N ASN A 391 -6.09 -3.86 -0.42
CA ASN A 391 -5.04 -4.77 -0.91
C ASN A 391 -4.10 -5.27 0.18
N ILE A 392 -4.52 -5.24 1.45
CA ILE A 392 -3.72 -5.71 2.59
C ILE A 392 -4.24 -7.05 3.10
N LEU A 393 -5.53 -7.12 3.42
CA LEU A 393 -6.09 -8.29 4.12
C LEU A 393 -6.11 -9.56 3.26
N ILE A 394 -6.06 -9.38 1.93
CA ILE A 394 -5.96 -10.45 0.93
C ILE A 394 -4.70 -11.34 1.07
N TYR A 395 -3.66 -10.83 1.74
CA TYR A 395 -2.39 -11.54 1.98
C TYR A 395 -2.40 -12.47 3.19
N TYR A 396 -3.53 -12.59 3.87
CA TYR A 396 -3.66 -13.32 5.11
C TYR A 396 -4.71 -14.41 5.00
N ASP A 397 -4.59 -15.44 5.82
CA ASP A 397 -5.63 -16.46 5.94
C ASP A 397 -6.81 -16.00 6.81
N VAL A 398 -7.84 -16.83 6.95
CA VAL A 398 -9.06 -16.47 7.71
C VAL A 398 -8.77 -16.19 9.18
N PHE A 399 -7.83 -16.93 9.79
CA PHE A 399 -7.47 -16.74 11.18
C PHE A 399 -6.77 -15.40 11.37
N GLU A 400 -5.79 -15.10 10.54
CA GLU A 400 -5.06 -13.83 10.57
C GLU A 400 -5.97 -12.63 10.23
N GLN A 401 -6.89 -12.78 9.26
CA GLN A 401 -7.92 -11.77 8.96
C GLN A 401 -8.83 -11.51 10.15
N SER A 402 -9.18 -12.56 10.91
CA SER A 402 -10.01 -12.43 12.12
C SER A 402 -9.28 -11.67 13.22
N LEU A 403 -7.98 -11.93 13.41
CA LEU A 403 -7.15 -11.16 14.35
C LEU A 403 -7.02 -9.70 13.92
N ALA A 404 -6.76 -9.46 12.63
CA ALA A 404 -6.67 -8.12 12.07
C ALA A 404 -7.98 -7.34 12.23
N LEU A 405 -9.14 -7.97 11.97
CA LEU A 405 -10.44 -7.35 12.17
C LEU A 405 -10.68 -7.03 13.64
N GLY A 406 -10.27 -7.90 14.57
CA GLY A 406 -10.31 -7.62 16.02
C GLY A 406 -9.44 -6.42 16.43
N ASN A 407 -8.25 -6.28 15.85
CA ASN A 407 -7.36 -5.14 16.10
C ASN A 407 -7.90 -3.85 15.51
N ILE A 408 -8.39 -3.89 14.27
CA ILE A 408 -9.04 -2.76 13.61
C ILE A 408 -10.27 -2.31 14.41
N ALA A 409 -11.10 -3.27 14.84
CA ALA A 409 -12.22 -2.99 15.72
C ALA A 409 -11.73 -2.25 16.95
N ALA A 410 -10.70 -2.74 17.66
CA ALA A 410 -10.22 -2.12 18.89
C ALA A 410 -9.73 -0.67 18.75
N ILE A 411 -9.17 -0.29 17.60
CA ILE A 411 -8.64 1.07 17.35
C ILE A 411 -9.66 2.04 16.76
N LEU A 412 -10.77 1.56 16.19
CA LEU A 412 -11.87 2.41 15.71
C LEU A 412 -12.69 2.96 16.88
N ARG A 413 -13.29 4.14 16.80
CA ARG A 413 -14.33 4.54 17.76
C ARG A 413 -15.65 3.79 17.47
N PRO A 414 -16.60 3.68 18.42
CA PRO A 414 -17.96 3.24 18.08
C PRO A 414 -18.56 4.09 16.94
N GLY A 415 -19.18 3.46 15.95
CA GLY A 415 -19.60 4.08 14.68
C GLY A 415 -18.46 4.43 13.71
N GLY A 416 -17.21 4.07 14.03
CA GLY A 416 -16.08 4.23 13.13
C GLY A 416 -16.11 3.19 12.01
N LEU A 417 -15.50 3.52 10.87
CA LEU A 417 -15.60 2.71 9.65
C LEU A 417 -14.25 2.11 9.24
N LEU A 418 -14.28 0.87 8.74
CA LEU A 418 -13.20 0.24 7.99
C LEU A 418 -13.58 0.19 6.51
N LEU A 419 -12.69 0.66 5.64
CA LEU A 419 -12.74 0.45 4.19
C LEU A 419 -11.69 -0.56 3.77
N THR A 420 -12.12 -1.64 3.13
CA THR A 420 -11.24 -2.67 2.58
C THR A 420 -11.85 -3.23 1.30
N ASN A 421 -11.01 -3.78 0.42
CA ASN A 421 -11.46 -4.53 -0.76
C ASN A 421 -11.27 -6.05 -0.61
N THR A 422 -11.09 -6.50 0.63
CA THR A 422 -11.09 -7.91 0.98
C THR A 422 -12.37 -8.21 1.77
N PRO A 423 -13.24 -9.11 1.30
CA PRO A 423 -14.40 -9.51 2.10
C PRO A 423 -13.92 -10.19 3.38
N LEU A 424 -14.40 -9.74 4.53
CA LEU A 424 -14.06 -10.29 5.85
C LEU A 424 -15.24 -11.02 6.46
N PHE A 425 -14.94 -12.09 7.19
CA PHE A 425 -15.93 -12.83 7.97
C PHE A 425 -16.28 -12.08 9.25
N GLU A 426 -17.58 -11.85 9.46
CA GLU A 426 -18.08 -11.30 10.73
C GLU A 426 -18.07 -12.39 11.80
N LEU A 427 -17.34 -12.14 12.88
CA LEU A 427 -17.33 -13.00 14.05
C LEU A 427 -18.18 -12.38 15.17
N PRO A 428 -19.06 -13.14 15.85
CA PRO A 428 -19.78 -12.66 17.02
C PRO A 428 -18.90 -12.01 18.10
N ALA A 429 -17.64 -12.45 18.22
CA ALA A 429 -16.66 -11.93 19.15
C ALA A 429 -16.03 -10.58 18.75
N VAL A 430 -16.23 -10.12 17.51
CA VAL A 430 -15.63 -8.90 16.99
C VAL A 430 -16.75 -7.91 16.65
N PRO A 431 -16.78 -6.71 17.25
CA PRO A 431 -17.90 -5.76 17.11
C PRO A 431 -17.80 -4.99 15.78
N MET A 432 -17.81 -5.70 14.65
CA MET A 432 -17.73 -5.14 13.30
C MET A 432 -18.85 -5.74 12.45
N ARG A 433 -19.58 -4.90 11.73
CA ARG A 433 -20.68 -5.31 10.83
C ARG A 433 -20.49 -4.72 9.45
N LEU A 434 -20.73 -5.50 8.40
CA LEU A 434 -20.77 -4.99 7.04
C LEU A 434 -21.96 -4.04 6.90
N ALA A 435 -21.67 -2.76 6.69
CA ALA A 435 -22.66 -1.71 6.51
C ALA A 435 -23.03 -1.51 5.02
N GLY A 436 -22.13 -1.84 4.11
CA GLY A 436 -22.37 -1.75 2.67
C GLY A 436 -21.13 -2.01 1.83
N GLU A 437 -21.28 -1.82 0.52
CA GLU A 437 -20.19 -1.95 -0.45
C GLU A 437 -20.32 -0.92 -1.57
N THR A 438 -19.17 -0.53 -2.13
CA THR A 438 -19.05 0.31 -3.34
C THR A 438 -18.46 -0.50 -4.47
N PRO A 439 -19.19 -0.76 -5.56
CA PRO A 439 -18.59 -1.24 -6.79
C PRO A 439 -17.83 -0.10 -7.48
N VAL A 440 -16.64 -0.41 -7.98
CA VAL A 440 -15.76 0.55 -8.68
C VAL A 440 -15.38 -0.03 -10.03
N VAL A 441 -15.51 0.78 -11.08
CA VAL A 441 -15.15 0.41 -12.44
C VAL A 441 -14.11 1.40 -12.96
N TYR A 442 -12.90 0.90 -13.22
CA TYR A 442 -11.78 1.69 -13.74
C TYR A 442 -11.78 1.73 -15.27
N MET A 443 -12.09 0.59 -15.89
CA MET A 443 -12.14 0.34 -17.32
C MET A 443 -12.88 -0.97 -17.59
N ASP A 444 -13.08 -1.34 -18.86
CA ASP A 444 -13.65 -2.66 -19.18
C ASP A 444 -12.77 -3.79 -18.61
N GLY A 445 -13.38 -4.74 -17.91
CA GLY A 445 -12.69 -5.80 -17.16
C GLY A 445 -11.93 -5.35 -15.89
N GLY A 446 -11.69 -4.06 -15.67
CA GLY A 446 -11.01 -3.52 -14.49
C GLY A 446 -12.00 -3.05 -13.43
N ARG A 447 -12.30 -3.90 -12.43
CA ARG A 447 -13.27 -3.61 -11.36
C ARG A 447 -12.71 -3.91 -9.97
N ASP A 448 -13.26 -3.24 -8.97
CA ASP A 448 -12.99 -3.47 -7.55
C ASP A 448 -14.26 -3.29 -6.72
N TRP A 449 -14.25 -3.75 -5.49
CA TRP A 449 -15.33 -3.56 -4.52
C TRP A 449 -14.75 -3.10 -3.20
N ILE A 450 -15.17 -1.94 -2.71
CA ILE A 450 -14.81 -1.48 -1.35
C ILE A 450 -15.95 -1.84 -0.41
N MET A 451 -15.72 -2.76 0.50
CA MET A 451 -16.61 -3.06 1.62
C MET A 451 -16.41 -2.03 2.74
N TRP A 452 -17.51 -1.63 3.37
CA TRP A 452 -17.51 -0.75 4.54
C TRP A 452 -17.98 -1.53 5.76
N TYR A 453 -17.13 -1.69 6.75
CA TYR A 453 -17.51 -2.30 8.03
C TYR A 453 -17.61 -1.21 9.10
N GLU A 454 -18.68 -1.23 9.88
CA GLU A 454 -18.91 -0.30 10.98
C GLU A 454 -18.64 -0.97 12.32
N ARG A 455 -17.87 -0.29 13.18
CA ARG A 455 -17.69 -0.68 14.58
C ARG A 455 -18.98 -0.43 15.35
N GLN A 456 -19.55 -1.49 15.91
CA GLN A 456 -20.77 -1.44 16.73
C GLN A 456 -20.51 -0.95 18.15
#